data_AF-A9DM03-F1
#
_entry.id   AF-A9DM03-F1
#
_cell.length_a   1.000
_cell.length_b   1.000
_cell.length_c   1.000
_cell.angle_alpha   90.00
_cell.angle_beta   90.00
_cell.angle_gamma   90.00
#
_symmetry.space_group_name_H-M   'P 1'
#
loop_
_entity.id
_entity.type
_entity.pdbx_description
1 polymer ?
#
loop_
_entity_poly.entity_id
_entity_poly.type
_entity_poly.pdbx_seq_one_letter_code
_entity_poly.pdbx_strand_id
1 'polypeptide(L)' 'MKKLIPIEEGDFYLSPEGYKVFTAQFHLKRGYCCESGCRHCPYGFNKKRK' A
#
# COMPACT_ATOMS: atom_id res chain seq x y z
N MET A 1 -11.09 -19.60 2.42
CA MET A 1 -10.78 -19.18 1.03
C MET A 1 -10.01 -17.86 1.10
N LYS A 2 -8.73 -17.85 0.72
CA LYS A 2 -7.92 -16.62 0.73
C LYS A 2 -8.29 -15.80 -0.50
N LYS A 3 -8.97 -14.66 -0.29
CA LYS A 3 -9.41 -13.75 -1.35
C LYS A 3 -8.16 -13.14 -1.99
N LEU A 4 -7.83 -13.59 -3.19
CA LEU A 4 -6.74 -12.99 -3.97
C LEU A 4 -7.23 -11.61 -4.40
N ILE A 5 -6.56 -10.55 -3.96
CA ILE A 5 -6.89 -9.19 -4.35
C ILE A 5 -6.08 -8.92 -5.63
N PRO A 6 -6.71 -8.82 -6.81
CA PRO A 6 -5.99 -8.53 -8.04
C PRO A 6 -5.42 -7.11 -7.94
N ILE A 7 -4.15 -6.96 -8.27
CA ILE A 7 -3.47 -5.66 -8.33
C ILE A 7 -3.79 -5.08 -9.71
N GLU A 8 -4.41 -3.90 -9.73
CA GLU A 8 -4.80 -3.21 -10.96
C GLU A 8 -3.78 -2.14 -11.34
N GLU A 9 -3.88 -1.65 -12.58
CA GLU A 9 -3.09 -0.53 -13.07
C GLU A 9 -3.47 0.74 -12.30
N GLY A 10 -2.60 1.17 -11.37
CA GLY A 10 -2.82 2.31 -10.46
C GLY A 10 -2.67 1.98 -8.96
N ASP A 11 -2.70 0.69 -8.60
CA ASP A 11 -2.43 0.23 -7.23
C ASP A 11 -0.95 0.41 -6.84
N PHE A 12 -0.07 0.46 -7.82
CA PHE A 12 1.35 0.72 -7.65
C PHE A 12 1.89 1.50 -8.85
N TYR A 13 3.00 2.21 -8.63
CA TYR A 13 3.80 2.81 -9.69
C TYR A 13 5.23 2.27 -9.63
N LEU A 14 5.93 2.35 -10.76
CA LEU A 14 7.35 2.07 -10.81
C LEU A 14 8.12 3.36 -10.53
N SER A 15 8.92 3.36 -9.47
CA SER A 15 9.90 4.42 -9.19
C SER A 15 10.95 4.44 -10.31
N PRO A 16 11.59 5.59 -10.61
CA PRO A 16 12.74 5.66 -11.52
C PRO A 16 13.86 4.67 -11.20
N GLU A 17 13.99 4.24 -9.94
CA GLU A 17 14.96 3.22 -9.50
C GLU A 17 14.50 1.76 -9.79
N GLY A 18 13.32 1.56 -10.37
CA GLY A 18 12.78 0.23 -10.70
C GLY A 18 11.98 -0.44 -9.57
N TYR A 19 11.72 0.27 -8.47
CA TYR A 19 10.93 -0.27 -7.35
C TYR A 19 9.42 -0.13 -7.59
N LYS A 20 8.65 -1.16 -7.23
CA LYS A 20 7.18 -1.08 -7.17
C LYS A 20 6.77 -0.38 -5.88
N VAL A 21 6.24 0.83 -6.00
CA VAL A 21 5.73 1.61 -4.88
C VAL A 21 4.22 1.54 -4.87
N PHE A 22 3.66 0.91 -3.83
CA PHE A 22 2.21 0.83 -3.64
C PHE A 22 1.62 2.19 -3.28
N THR A 23 0.47 2.49 -3.89
CA THR A 23 -0.29 3.71 -3.65
C THR A 23 -1.29 3.50 -2.52
N ALA A 24 -1.92 4.59 -2.08
CA ALA A 24 -3.02 4.53 -1.11
C ALA A 24 -4.19 3.69 -1.63
N GLN A 25 -4.41 3.63 -2.95
CA GLN A 25 -5.47 2.86 -3.60
C GLN A 25 -5.38 1.37 -3.23
N PHE A 26 -4.17 0.79 -3.36
CA PHE A 26 -3.92 -0.60 -3.02
C PHE A 26 -4.19 -0.90 -1.56
N HIS A 27 -3.77 0.01 -0.69
CA HIS A 27 -3.98 -0.12 0.75
C HIS A 27 -5.47 -0.04 1.12
N LEU A 28 -6.25 0.81 0.44
CA LEU A 28 -7.71 0.88 0.60
C LEU A 28 -8.40 -0.39 0.08
N LYS A 29 -8.01 -0.88 -1.10
CA LYS A 29 -8.55 -2.10 -1.71
C LYS A 29 -8.30 -3.35 -0.86
N ARG A 30 -7.17 -3.39 -0.16
CA ARG A 30 -6.86 -4.44 0.81
C ARG A 30 -7.79 -4.41 2.03
N GLY A 31 -8.40 -3.27 2.33
CA GLY A 31 -9.45 -3.13 3.35
C GLY A 31 -8.96 -3.20 4.80
N TYR A 32 -7.65 -3.27 5.05
CA TYR A 32 -7.09 -3.22 6.40
C TYR A 32 -5.68 -2.60 6.43
N CYS A 33 -5.39 -1.94 7.55
CA CYS A 33 -4.05 -1.43 7.87
C CYS A 33 -3.14 -2.60 8.28
N CYS A 34 -1.97 -2.73 7.65
CA CYS A 34 -0.97 -3.77 8.01
C CYS A 34 0.10 -3.28 8.99
N GLU A 35 -0.05 -2.05 9.51
CA GLU A 35 0.85 -1.49 10.52
C GLU A 35 2.34 -1.51 10.13
N SER A 36 2.62 -1.53 8.83
CA SER A 36 4.00 -1.60 8.31
C SER A 36 4.65 -0.22 8.19
N GLY A 37 3.92 0.86 8.46
CA GLY A 37 4.46 2.23 8.36
C GLY A 37 4.67 2.71 6.92
N CYS A 38 3.77 2.33 6.00
CA CYS A 38 3.85 2.70 4.59
C CYS A 38 3.77 4.22 4.40
N ARG A 39 4.55 4.77 3.46
CA ARG A 39 4.58 6.22 3.18
C ARG A 39 3.25 6.77 2.68
N HIS A 40 2.47 5.96 1.95
CA HIS A 40 1.16 6.31 1.42
C HIS A 40 0.02 5.62 2.19
N CYS A 41 0.18 5.44 3.50
CA CYS A 41 -0.84 4.77 4.31
C CYS A 41 -2.13 5.60 4.36
N PRO A 42 -3.27 5.12 3.83
CA PRO A 42 -4.54 5.82 3.91
C PRO A 42 -5.08 5.88 5.35
N TYR A 43 -4.62 4.97 6.22
CA TYR A 43 -5.03 4.88 7.63
C TYR A 43 -4.20 5.79 8.55
N GLY A 44 -3.23 6.55 8.03
CA GLY A 44 -2.40 7.45 8.84
C GLY A 44 -1.41 6.74 9.78
N PHE A 45 -1.20 5.42 9.61
CA PHE A 45 -0.27 4.67 10.45
C PHE A 45 1.18 5.05 10.14
N ASN A 46 1.88 5.59 11.14
CA ASN A 46 3.27 6.03 11.02
C ASN A 46 4.12 5.41 12.13
N LYS A 47 5.00 4.47 11.76
CA LYS A 47 5.90 3.76 12.68
C LYS A 47 6.94 4.67 13.34
N LYS A 48 7.24 5.84 12.76
CA LYS A 48 8.25 6.78 13.27
C LYS A 48 7.73 7.75 14.33
N ARG A 49 6.45 7.69 14.71
CA ARG A 49 5.96 8.37 15.92
C ARG A 49 6.11 7.45 17.13
N LYS A 50 7.33 7.36 17.67
CA LYS A 50 7.60 6.85 19.02
C LYS A 50 8.79 7.60 19.61
#